data_AF-A0A1G7NYU4-F1
#
_entry.id   AF-A0A1G7NYU4-F1
#
_cell.length_a   1.000
_cell.length_b   1.000
_cell.length_c   1.000
_cell.angle_alpha   90.00
_cell.angle_beta   90.00
_cell.angle_gamma   90.00
#
_symmetry.space_group_name_H-M   'P 1'
#
loop_
_entity.id
_entity.type
_entity.pdbx_description
1 polymer ?
#
loop_
_entity_poly.entity_id
_entity_poly.type
_entity_poly.pdbx_seq_one_letter_code
_entity_poly.pdbx_strand_id
1 'polypeptide(L)'
;MDGRRSEITTGRSCEPEKWSISAGRSSGKTEESRTLNAYLTDLKTKVYEIHRQLVQKDEIITADIIRDRFLGKEETPITLVSVFEEHNRKVEILVGSKYTSGTAERYRTSLKHTINFLQWKYEVSDVPLKKINHQFISEYDFYLRAVRKCNNNSAVKYLKNLEKLSGSVLPTNGCLLIHFKL
;
A
#
# COMPACT_ATOMS: atom_id res chain seq x y z
N MET A 1 8.30 8.19 18.82
CA MET A 1 9.40 7.78 17.93
C MET A 1 10.14 6.65 18.61
N ASP A 2 10.09 5.43 18.07
CA ASP A 2 10.54 4.20 18.74
C ASP A 2 12.08 4.01 18.79
N GLY A 3 12.87 5.09 18.81
CA GLY A 3 14.33 5.04 19.01
C GLY A 3 15.15 4.28 17.96
N ARG A 4 14.52 3.70 16.92
CA ARG A 4 15.20 2.94 15.87
C ARG A 4 15.96 3.86 14.93
N ARG A 5 17.25 3.58 14.75
CA ARG A 5 18.13 4.26 13.79
C ARG A 5 18.11 3.53 12.45
N SER A 6 18.12 4.30 11.38
CA SER A 6 18.32 3.81 10.01
C SER A 6 19.45 4.61 9.38
N GLU A 7 20.38 3.94 8.72
CA GLU A 7 21.57 4.55 8.14
C GLU A 7 21.52 4.50 6.61
N ILE A 8 22.06 5.56 5.99
CA ILE A 8 22.22 5.69 4.54
C ILE A 8 23.61 6.23 4.24
N THR A 9 24.29 5.66 3.25
CA THR A 9 25.58 6.16 2.78
C THR A 9 25.36 7.20 1.70
N THR A 10 25.98 8.37 1.83
CA THR A 10 25.83 9.49 0.90
C THR A 10 26.65 9.34 -0.39
N GLY A 11 27.51 8.32 -0.47
CA GLY A 11 28.37 8.04 -1.61
C GLY A 11 29.50 9.06 -1.82
N ARG A 12 29.68 10.03 -0.92
CA ARG A 12 30.74 11.05 -0.97
C ARG A 12 31.71 10.87 0.19
N SER A 13 32.99 11.09 -0.07
CA SER A 13 34.08 11.01 0.92
C SER A 13 34.71 12.38 1.19
N CYS A 14 35.34 12.51 2.36
CA CYS A 14 36.20 13.63 2.71
C CYS A 14 37.37 13.13 3.56
N GLU A 15 38.45 13.89 3.59
CA GLU A 15 39.58 13.63 4.49
C GLU A 15 39.10 13.67 5.96
N PRO A 16 39.47 12.67 6.79
CA PRO A 16 39.03 12.60 8.19
C PRO A 16 39.38 13.86 9.00
N GLU A 17 40.53 14.45 8.74
CA GLU A 17 41.02 15.68 9.39
C GLU A 17 40.14 16.90 9.11
N LYS A 18 39.47 16.90 7.95
CA LYS A 18 38.55 17.95 7.50
C LYS A 18 37.10 17.63 7.87
N TRP A 19 36.82 16.58 8.64
CA TRP A 19 35.49 16.22 9.09
C TRP A 19 35.28 16.62 10.55
N SER A 20 34.24 17.42 10.82
CA SER A 20 33.83 17.73 12.19
C SER A 20 32.72 16.78 12.61
N ILE A 21 33.04 15.84 13.52
CA ILE A 21 32.07 14.89 14.09
C ILE A 21 30.95 15.63 14.82
N SER A 22 31.30 16.64 15.64
CA SER A 22 30.32 17.42 16.42
C SER A 22 29.39 18.25 15.55
N ALA A 23 29.88 18.78 14.43
CA ALA A 23 29.08 19.59 13.51
C ALA A 23 28.43 18.81 12.37
N GLY A 24 28.77 17.51 12.22
CA GLY A 24 28.28 16.62 11.17
C GLY A 24 28.56 17.12 9.75
N ARG A 25 29.67 17.83 9.55
CA ARG A 25 29.98 18.53 8.30
C ARG A 25 31.50 18.69 8.12
N SER A 26 31.95 19.03 6.91
CA SER A 26 33.37 19.34 6.68
C SER A 26 33.76 20.69 7.29
N SER A 27 34.87 20.73 8.01
CA SER A 27 35.44 21.91 8.69
C SER A 27 36.31 22.80 7.78
N GLY A 28 36.63 22.34 6.57
CA GLY A 28 37.47 23.07 5.62
C GLY A 28 36.77 24.30 5.01
N LYS A 29 37.58 25.29 4.62
CA LYS A 29 37.13 26.51 3.89
C LYS A 29 37.24 26.38 2.37
N THR A 30 37.68 25.23 1.88
CA THR A 30 37.90 24.98 0.44
C THR A 30 36.58 24.80 -0.29
N GLU A 31 36.61 24.91 -1.61
CA GLU A 31 35.41 24.79 -2.44
C GLU A 31 34.81 23.37 -2.37
N GLU A 32 35.65 22.36 -2.18
CA GLU A 32 35.24 20.97 -1.96
C GLU A 32 34.46 20.83 -0.64
N SER A 33 34.94 21.44 0.44
CA SER A 33 34.24 21.45 1.73
C SER A 33 32.89 22.18 1.65
N ARG A 34 32.83 23.30 0.91
CA ARG A 34 31.56 24.03 0.69
C ARG A 34 30.57 23.19 -0.11
N THR A 35 31.03 22.60 -1.21
CA THR A 35 30.20 21.75 -2.09
C THR A 35 29.66 20.54 -1.33
N LEU A 36 30.51 19.89 -0.53
CA LEU A 36 30.09 18.76 0.31
C LEU A 36 29.06 19.20 1.36
N ASN A 37 29.29 20.32 2.05
CA ASN A 37 28.37 20.83 3.06
C ASN A 37 27.03 21.27 2.47
N ALA A 38 27.03 21.88 1.28
CA ALA A 38 25.82 22.21 0.55
C ALA A 38 25.02 20.95 0.20
N TYR A 39 25.70 19.90 -0.30
CA TYR A 39 25.09 18.60 -0.57
C TYR A 39 24.50 17.96 0.69
N LEU A 40 25.22 17.94 1.82
CA LEU A 40 24.69 17.41 3.08
C LEU A 40 23.47 18.21 3.57
N THR A 41 23.46 19.53 3.35
CA THR A 41 22.33 20.40 3.67
C THR A 41 21.12 20.08 2.80
N ASP A 42 21.31 19.83 1.51
CA ASP A 42 20.24 19.40 0.60
C ASP A 42 19.63 18.06 1.04
N LEU A 43 20.47 17.07 1.39
CA LEU A 43 19.99 15.79 1.91
C LEU A 43 19.16 15.96 3.19
N LYS A 44 19.63 16.79 4.12
CA LYS A 44 18.92 17.08 5.36
C LYS A 44 17.56 17.73 5.08
N THR A 45 17.52 18.66 4.14
CA THR A 45 16.29 19.34 3.70
C THR A 45 15.28 18.34 3.13
N LYS A 46 15.73 17.41 2.27
CA LYS A 46 14.88 16.34 1.72
C LYS A 46 14.27 15.46 2.81
N VAL A 47 15.06 15.06 3.81
CA VAL A 47 14.56 14.26 4.94
C VAL A 47 13.48 15.01 5.72
N TYR A 48 13.67 16.31 5.99
CA TYR A 48 12.65 17.11 6.66
C TYR A 48 11.38 17.29 5.83
N GLU A 49 11.51 17.45 4.52
CA GLU A 49 10.36 17.57 3.62
C GLU A 49 9.53 16.27 3.62
N ILE A 50 10.19 15.11 3.56
CA ILE A 50 9.53 13.80 3.67
C ILE A 50 8.79 13.67 5.01
N HIS A 51 9.45 14.03 6.12
CA HIS A 51 8.82 14.02 7.43
C HIS A 51 7.59 14.93 7.48
N ARG A 52 7.70 16.15 6.94
CA ARG A 52 6.59 17.11 6.86
C ARG A 52 5.41 16.56 6.07
N GLN A 53 5.66 15.91 4.93
CA GLN A 53 4.62 15.28 4.12
C GLN A 53 3.91 14.15 4.86
N LEU A 54 4.64 13.33 5.63
CA LEU A 54 4.05 12.26 6.44
C LEU A 54 3.14 12.83 7.54
N VAL A 55 3.58 13.89 8.23
CA VAL A 55 2.75 14.60 9.24
C VAL A 55 1.47 15.14 8.62
N GLN A 56 1.55 15.79 7.46
CA GLN A 56 0.38 16.37 6.78
C GLN A 56 -0.65 15.32 6.34
N LYS A 57 -0.20 14.10 6.06
CA LYS A 57 -1.06 12.99 5.62
C LYS A 57 -1.57 12.13 6.78
N ASP A 58 -1.22 12.48 8.02
CA ASP A 58 -1.50 11.68 9.23
C ASP A 58 -1.03 10.22 9.08
N GLU A 59 0.11 10.03 8.40
CA GLU A 59 0.72 8.71 8.19
C GLU A 59 1.67 8.35 9.35
N ILE A 60 1.83 7.05 9.60
CA ILE A 60 2.79 6.56 10.60
C ILE A 60 4.21 7.00 10.22
N ILE A 61 4.91 7.62 11.17
CA ILE A 61 6.27 8.13 10.96
C ILE A 61 7.27 7.16 11.58
N THR A 62 8.03 6.45 10.74
CA THR A 62 9.16 5.61 11.15
C THR A 62 10.43 5.96 10.39
N ALA A 63 11.60 5.63 10.96
CA ALA A 63 12.88 5.84 10.30
C ALA A 63 12.99 5.07 8.97
N ASP A 64 12.36 3.89 8.89
CA ASP A 64 12.30 3.07 7.69
C ASP A 64 11.49 3.75 6.57
N ILE A 65 10.30 4.28 6.87
CA ILE A 65 9.45 4.98 5.89
C ILE A 65 10.16 6.23 5.34
N ILE A 66 10.83 6.99 6.22
CA ILE A 66 11.60 8.17 5.81
C ILE A 66 12.78 7.76 4.91
N ARG A 67 13.53 6.71 5.29
CA ARG A 67 14.62 6.17 4.48
C ARG A 67 14.11 5.73 3.11
N ASP A 68 13.05 4.94 3.06
CA ASP A 68 12.57 4.33 1.84
C ASP A 68 12.04 5.38 0.86
N ARG A 69 11.26 6.37 1.35
CA ARG A 69 10.90 7.56 0.54
C ARG A 69 12.12 8.36 0.08
N PHE A 70 13.12 8.54 0.94
CA PHE A 70 14.34 9.27 0.60
C PHE A 70 15.14 8.57 -0.50
N LEU A 71 15.17 7.24 -0.50
CA LEU A 71 15.80 6.42 -1.53
C LEU A 71 14.94 6.27 -2.80
N GLY A 72 13.77 6.91 -2.87
CA GLY A 72 12.83 6.75 -3.98
C GLY A 72 12.18 5.35 -4.03
N LYS A 73 12.28 4.57 -2.95
CA LYS A 73 11.53 3.33 -2.77
C LYS A 73 10.12 3.70 -2.34
N GLU A 74 9.29 4.12 -3.28
CA GLU A 74 7.85 4.11 -3.04
C GLU A 74 7.41 2.65 -2.93
N GLU A 75 6.86 2.27 -1.77
CA GLU A 75 6.10 1.02 -1.70
C GLU A 75 4.99 1.10 -2.74
N THR A 76 5.04 0.25 -3.76
CA THR A 76 3.91 0.08 -4.67
C THR A 76 2.71 -0.32 -3.81
N PRO A 77 1.66 0.51 -3.75
CA PRO A 77 0.56 0.23 -2.85
C PRO A 77 -0.06 -1.10 -3.26
N ILE A 78 -0.21 -2.02 -2.30
CA ILE A 78 -0.94 -3.27 -2.52
C ILE A 78 -2.35 -2.88 -2.99
N THR A 79 -2.71 -3.35 -4.18
CA THR A 79 -3.98 -3.00 -4.83
C THR A 79 -5.01 -4.10 -4.67
N LEU A 80 -6.28 -3.76 -4.87
CA LEU A 80 -7.36 -4.73 -4.76
C LEU A 80 -7.24 -5.83 -5.84
N VAL A 81 -6.95 -5.44 -7.10
CA VAL A 81 -6.87 -6.40 -8.20
C VAL A 81 -5.67 -7.32 -8.02
N SER A 82 -4.49 -6.81 -7.63
CA SER A 82 -3.30 -7.64 -7.39
C SER A 82 -3.52 -8.70 -6.29
N VAL A 83 -4.22 -8.34 -5.21
CA VAL A 83 -4.59 -9.29 -4.14
C VAL A 83 -5.55 -10.37 -4.66
N PHE A 84 -6.53 -9.98 -5.48
CA PHE A 84 -7.43 -10.94 -6.12
C PHE A 84 -6.71 -11.89 -7.06
N GLU A 85 -5.83 -11.38 -7.92
CA GLU A 85 -5.09 -12.17 -8.89
C GLU A 85 -4.18 -13.20 -8.19
N GLU A 86 -3.45 -12.78 -7.17
CA GLU A 86 -2.59 -13.67 -6.40
C GLU A 86 -3.41 -14.73 -5.65
N HIS A 87 -4.57 -14.36 -5.11
CA HIS A 87 -5.47 -15.33 -4.51
C HIS A 87 -6.00 -16.34 -5.52
N ASN A 88 -6.45 -15.87 -6.68
CA ASN A 88 -6.97 -16.73 -7.74
C ASN A 88 -5.88 -17.71 -8.19
N ARG A 89 -4.64 -17.23 -8.40
CA ARG A 89 -3.48 -18.08 -8.73
C ARG A 89 -3.27 -19.20 -7.71
N LYS A 90 -3.31 -18.87 -6.41
CA LYS A 90 -3.21 -19.87 -5.32
C LYS A 90 -4.38 -20.85 -5.32
N VAL A 91 -5.60 -20.38 -5.60
CA VAL A 91 -6.78 -21.25 -5.69
C VAL A 91 -6.66 -22.21 -6.87
N GLU A 92 -6.20 -21.75 -8.04
CA GLU A 92 -5.97 -22.60 -9.22
C GLU A 92 -5.00 -23.74 -8.94
N ILE A 93 -3.85 -23.43 -8.33
CA ILE A 93 -2.83 -24.43 -7.97
C ILE A 93 -3.41 -25.51 -7.05
N LEU A 94 -4.39 -25.15 -6.23
CA LEU A 94 -5.02 -26.01 -5.25
C LEU A 94 -6.30 -26.69 -5.76
N VAL A 95 -6.62 -26.55 -7.05
CA VAL A 95 -7.73 -27.29 -7.68
C VAL A 95 -7.41 -28.79 -7.70
N GLY A 96 -8.37 -29.62 -7.30
CA GLY A 96 -8.21 -31.07 -7.22
C GLY A 96 -7.67 -31.58 -5.88
N SER A 97 -7.16 -30.69 -5.01
CA SER A 97 -6.79 -31.03 -3.63
C SER A 97 -7.70 -30.35 -2.60
N LYS A 98 -7.74 -29.02 -2.61
CA LYS A 98 -8.49 -28.21 -1.63
C LYS A 98 -9.69 -27.50 -2.24
N TYR A 99 -9.63 -27.18 -3.53
CA TYR A 99 -10.69 -26.47 -4.23
C TYR A 99 -11.22 -27.28 -5.41
N THR A 100 -12.50 -27.04 -5.73
CA THR A 100 -13.11 -27.54 -6.95
C THR A 100 -12.94 -26.54 -8.10
N SER A 101 -12.95 -27.02 -9.34
CA SER A 101 -12.88 -26.13 -10.53
C SER A 101 -13.98 -25.08 -10.53
N GLY A 102 -15.19 -25.44 -10.07
CA GLY A 102 -16.30 -24.49 -9.92
C GLY A 102 -16.10 -23.45 -8.81
N THR A 103 -15.21 -23.70 -7.85
CA THR A 103 -14.80 -22.69 -6.85
C THR A 103 -13.78 -21.73 -7.44
N ALA A 104 -12.80 -22.24 -8.17
CA ALA A 104 -11.82 -21.42 -8.88
C ALA A 104 -12.48 -20.49 -9.91
N GLU A 105 -13.40 -21.02 -10.72
CA GLU A 105 -14.19 -20.22 -11.68
C GLU A 105 -15.00 -19.11 -10.99
N ARG A 106 -15.56 -19.39 -9.81
CA ARG A 106 -16.27 -18.36 -9.03
C ARG A 106 -15.35 -17.21 -8.62
N TYR A 107 -14.12 -17.49 -8.23
CA TYR A 107 -13.15 -16.44 -7.88
C TYR A 107 -12.67 -15.65 -9.10
N ARG A 108 -12.49 -16.29 -10.27
CA ARG A 108 -12.23 -15.60 -11.55
C ARG A 108 -13.37 -14.66 -11.92
N THR A 109 -14.61 -15.15 -11.85
CA THR A 109 -15.80 -14.36 -12.13
C THR A 109 -15.93 -13.19 -11.15
N SER A 110 -15.62 -13.42 -9.86
CA SER A 110 -15.62 -12.37 -8.84
C SER A 110 -14.63 -11.26 -9.18
N LEU A 111 -13.40 -11.59 -9.59
CA LEU A 111 -12.41 -10.60 -10.01
C LEU A 111 -12.90 -9.78 -11.20
N LYS A 112 -13.48 -10.43 -12.21
CA LYS A 112 -14.06 -9.74 -13.37
C LYS A 112 -15.16 -8.75 -12.97
N HIS A 113 -16.02 -9.11 -12.02
CA HIS A 113 -17.04 -8.20 -11.52
C HIS A 113 -16.47 -7.03 -10.71
N THR A 114 -15.42 -7.28 -9.93
CA THR A 114 -14.69 -6.22 -9.22
C THR A 114 -14.10 -5.22 -10.21
N ILE A 115 -13.36 -5.67 -11.24
CA ILE A 115 -12.76 -4.77 -12.25
C ILE A 115 -13.84 -3.97 -12.99
N ASN A 116 -14.93 -4.62 -13.39
CA ASN A 116 -16.02 -3.93 -14.08
C ASN A 116 -16.72 -2.89 -13.19
N PHE A 117 -16.81 -3.14 -11.87
CA PHE A 117 -17.32 -2.15 -10.92
C PHE A 117 -16.37 -0.96 -10.82
N LEU A 118 -15.06 -1.21 -10.71
CA LEU A 118 -14.06 -0.15 -10.63
C LEU A 118 -14.13 0.76 -11.86
N GLN A 119 -14.25 0.16 -13.04
CA GLN A 119 -14.41 0.91 -14.29
C GLN A 119 -15.72 1.70 -14.32
N TRP A 120 -16.84 1.11 -13.84
CA TRP A 120 -18.15 1.76 -13.87
C TRP A 120 -18.29 2.93 -12.88
N LYS A 121 -17.75 2.81 -11.66
CA LYS A 121 -17.92 3.81 -10.60
C LYS A 121 -16.81 4.85 -10.56
N TYR A 122 -15.58 4.44 -10.85
CA TYR A 122 -14.38 5.23 -10.61
C TYR A 122 -13.54 5.46 -11.86
N GLU A 123 -13.89 4.86 -13.00
CA GLU A 123 -13.15 4.95 -14.28
C GLU A 123 -11.68 4.50 -14.18
N VAL A 124 -11.40 3.58 -13.27
CA VAL A 124 -10.06 3.01 -13.08
C VAL A 124 -10.07 1.49 -13.22
N SER A 125 -8.93 0.93 -13.60
CA SER A 125 -8.73 -0.52 -13.68
C SER A 125 -8.41 -1.16 -12.32
N ASP A 126 -7.94 -0.37 -11.34
CA ASP A 126 -7.50 -0.86 -10.04
C ASP A 126 -7.57 0.24 -8.96
N VAL A 127 -7.55 -0.16 -7.68
CA VAL A 127 -7.54 0.76 -6.54
C VAL A 127 -6.62 0.26 -5.43
N PRO A 128 -5.94 1.15 -4.68
CA PRO A 128 -5.22 0.77 -3.48
C PRO A 128 -6.14 0.09 -2.46
N LEU A 129 -5.69 -0.99 -1.84
CA LEU A 129 -6.53 -1.75 -0.89
C LEU A 129 -6.99 -0.90 0.31
N LYS A 130 -6.20 0.11 0.68
CA LYS A 130 -6.56 1.09 1.73
C LYS A 130 -7.82 1.92 1.41
N LYS A 131 -8.25 1.97 0.15
CA LYS A 131 -9.47 2.68 -0.27
C LYS A 131 -10.76 1.85 -0.06
N ILE A 132 -10.64 0.59 0.33
CA ILE A 132 -11.79 -0.29 0.56
C ILE A 132 -12.37 -0.02 1.94
N ASN A 133 -13.49 0.70 1.98
CA ASN A 133 -14.22 1.07 3.20
C ASN A 133 -15.70 0.63 3.10
N HIS A 134 -16.49 0.88 4.13
CA HIS A 134 -17.92 0.52 4.13
C HIS A 134 -18.70 1.10 2.94
N GLN A 135 -18.40 2.33 2.54
CA GLN A 135 -19.04 2.96 1.38
C GLN A 135 -18.70 2.20 0.09
N PHE A 136 -17.44 1.82 -0.11
CA PHE A 136 -17.02 1.01 -1.25
C PHE A 136 -17.81 -0.31 -1.32
N ILE A 137 -17.94 -1.02 -0.19
CA ILE A 137 -18.67 -2.30 -0.12
C ILE A 137 -20.16 -2.10 -0.44
N SER A 138 -20.78 -1.06 0.11
CA SER A 138 -22.18 -0.73 -0.15
C SER A 138 -22.44 -0.41 -1.63
N GLU A 139 -21.56 0.39 -2.25
CA GLU A 139 -21.65 0.74 -3.66
C GLU A 139 -21.41 -0.47 -4.57
N TYR A 140 -20.53 -1.39 -4.16
CA TYR A 140 -20.31 -2.63 -4.88
C TYR A 140 -21.53 -3.57 -4.80
N ASP A 141 -22.18 -3.70 -3.64
CA ASP A 141 -23.44 -4.44 -3.51
C ASP A 141 -24.53 -3.87 -4.41
N PHE A 142 -24.69 -2.55 -4.41
CA PHE A 142 -25.61 -1.86 -5.29
C PHE A 142 -25.31 -2.17 -6.76
N TYR A 143 -24.05 -2.05 -7.19
CA TYR A 143 -23.64 -2.36 -8.56
C TYR A 143 -23.98 -3.81 -8.95
N LEU A 144 -23.68 -4.78 -8.09
CA LEU A 144 -23.96 -6.20 -8.35
C LEU A 144 -25.46 -6.46 -8.56
N ARG A 145 -26.32 -5.81 -7.78
CA ARG A 145 -27.77 -6.02 -7.82
C ARG A 145 -28.47 -5.19 -8.88
N ALA A 146 -28.20 -3.90 -8.94
CA ALA A 146 -28.93 -2.96 -9.77
C ALA A 146 -28.39 -2.90 -11.21
N VAL A 147 -27.07 -2.93 -11.37
CA VAL A 147 -26.41 -2.74 -12.68
C VAL A 147 -26.15 -4.09 -13.33
N ARG A 148 -25.48 -5.01 -12.61
CA ARG A 148 -25.18 -6.36 -13.10
C ARG A 148 -26.37 -7.30 -13.06
N LYS A 149 -27.44 -6.95 -12.34
CA LYS A 149 -28.65 -7.77 -12.17
C LYS A 149 -28.35 -9.17 -11.65
N CYS A 150 -27.34 -9.31 -10.79
CA CYS A 150 -27.07 -10.57 -10.12
C CYS A 150 -28.23 -10.90 -9.18
N ASN A 151 -28.60 -12.18 -9.14
CA ASN A 151 -29.52 -12.65 -8.10
C ASN A 151 -28.88 -12.51 -6.70
N ASN A 152 -29.72 -12.51 -5.66
CA ASN A 152 -29.30 -12.29 -4.28
C ASN A 152 -28.16 -13.25 -3.85
N ASN A 153 -28.27 -14.53 -4.20
CA ASN A 153 -27.29 -15.54 -3.81
C ASN A 153 -25.91 -15.30 -4.44
N SER A 154 -25.88 -14.89 -5.72
CA SER A 154 -24.63 -14.56 -6.41
C SER A 154 -24.03 -13.27 -5.87
N ALA A 155 -24.84 -12.23 -5.67
CA ALA A 155 -24.36 -10.96 -5.10
C ALA A 155 -23.71 -11.18 -3.73
N VAL A 156 -24.38 -11.90 -2.82
CA VAL A 156 -23.84 -12.23 -1.49
C VAL A 156 -22.54 -13.05 -1.59
N LYS A 157 -22.41 -13.96 -2.57
CA LYS A 157 -21.17 -14.73 -2.77
C LYS A 157 -20.00 -13.83 -3.21
N TYR A 158 -20.24 -12.91 -4.14
CA TYR A 158 -19.18 -12.00 -4.61
C TYR A 158 -18.76 -11.00 -3.53
N LEU A 159 -19.70 -10.50 -2.72
CA LEU A 159 -19.36 -9.70 -1.54
C LEU A 159 -18.49 -10.46 -0.55
N LYS A 160 -18.86 -11.69 -0.19
CA LYS A 160 -18.05 -12.52 0.72
C LYS A 160 -16.66 -12.78 0.18
N ASN A 161 -16.51 -12.98 -1.13
CA ASN A 161 -15.19 -13.12 -1.75
C ASN A 161 -14.36 -11.84 -1.61
N LEU A 162 -14.96 -10.67 -1.87
CA LEU A 162 -14.30 -9.37 -1.69
C LEU A 162 -13.90 -9.13 -0.23
N GLU A 163 -14.79 -9.39 0.73
CA GLU A 163 -14.54 -9.27 2.17
C GLU A 163 -13.41 -10.20 2.63
N LYS A 164 -13.41 -11.45 2.16
CA LYS A 164 -12.35 -12.41 2.49
C LYS A 164 -10.97 -11.91 2.04
N LEU A 165 -10.90 -11.27 0.87
CA LEU A 165 -9.64 -10.81 0.29
C LEU A 165 -9.18 -9.51 0.94
N SER A 166 -10.08 -8.55 1.14
CA SER A 166 -9.79 -7.31 1.85
C SER A 166 -9.42 -7.56 3.33
N GLY A 167 -10.14 -8.44 4.02
CA GLY A 167 -9.88 -8.80 5.42
C GLY A 167 -8.65 -9.68 5.64
N SER A 168 -8.16 -10.39 4.62
CA SER A 168 -6.91 -11.16 4.73
C SER A 168 -5.65 -10.27 4.78
N VAL A 169 -5.76 -8.99 4.42
CA VAL A 169 -4.65 -8.04 4.32
C VAL A 169 -4.80 -6.86 5.28
N LEU A 170 -6.03 -6.47 5.66
CA LEU A 170 -6.27 -5.46 6.69
C LEU A 170 -6.34 -6.14 8.07
N PRO A 171 -5.48 -5.78 9.04
CA PRO A 171 -5.62 -6.30 10.40
C PRO A 171 -7.01 -5.93 10.92
N THR A 172 -7.76 -6.94 11.37
CA THR A 172 -9.11 -6.85 11.93
C THR A 172 -9.12 -6.06 13.23
N ASN A 173 -8.90 -4.75 13.14
CA ASN A 173 -9.19 -3.82 14.21
C ASN A 173 -10.64 -3.34 14.05
N GLY A 174 -11.57 -4.12 14.61
CA GLY A 174 -12.75 -3.55 15.25
C GLY A 174 -13.92 -3.08 14.38
N CYS A 175 -14.31 -3.79 13.33
CA CYS A 175 -15.68 -3.68 12.82
C CYS A 175 -16.31 -5.07 12.71
N LEU A 176 -17.04 -5.41 13.77
CA LEU A 176 -17.95 -6.54 13.84
C LEU A 176 -18.83 -6.54 12.59
N LEU A 177 -18.70 -7.61 11.80
CA LEU A 177 -19.71 -8.03 10.84
C LEU A 177 -21.04 -8.12 11.59
N ILE A 178 -21.92 -7.14 11.35
CA ILE A 178 -23.31 -7.23 11.74
C ILE A 178 -23.89 -8.40 10.94
N HIS A 179 -24.08 -9.52 11.63
CA HIS A 179 -24.75 -10.69 11.10
C HIS A 179 -26.17 -10.32 10.68
N PHE A 180 -26.42 -10.19 9.38
CA PHE A 180 -27.77 -10.31 8.84
C PHE A 180 -28.16 -11.80 8.91
N LYS A 181 -28.86 -12.15 9.97
CA LYS A 181 -29.71 -13.34 10.04
C LYS A 181 -31.10 -12.90 9.58
N LEU A 182 -31.63 -13.53 8.53
CA LEU A 182 -33.08 -13.58 8.33
C LEU A 182 -33.70 -14.40 9.47
#